data_AF-A0A5E5AZG9-F1
#
_entry.id   AF-A0A5E5AZG9-F1
#
_cell.length_a   1.000
_cell.length_b   1.000
_cell.length_c   1.000
_cell.angle_alpha   90.00
_cell.angle_beta   90.00
_cell.angle_gamma   90.00
#
_symmetry.space_group_name_H-M   'P 1'
#
loop_
_entity.id
_entity.type
_entity.pdbx_description
1 polymer ?
#
loop_
_entity_poly.entity_id
_entity_poly.type
_entity_poly.pdbx_seq_one_letter_code
_entity_poly.pdbx_strand_id
1 'polypeptide(L)'
;MTFVGERKPFVKQFLRRCIFLGLSRIAYVVALYIGAARHALTCALTFGHNRRMNTDLPQGADAPQHPFAALLPDTVITAVEQLGSFSDGRLLALNSYENRVYQVGMEDGPPLIAKFYRPERWTDDAILEEHAFTLTLAQQEIPVVAPLEIHGATLHHFDGFRFALFPRRGGRAPELQDPDTLNWLGRFLGRIHAQGATQPYQHRLTLDIDTYGRAPVDYLWTNDFIPPDLRDAWRTIVDLALDSIARAYERAGDVKLLRVHGDCHGGNVLWTDAGPHFVDFDDTCMAPAMQDLWMLLSGTRAEMTGQLDEVLSGYEDFADFNPRELHLTEALRTLRLLHYSAWLARRWNDPAFPAAFPWFNTQRYWQDRILELREQVALMDEPPLTWR
;
A
#
# COMPACT_ATOMS: atom_id res chain seq x y z
N MET A 1 36.79 -19.87 21.25
CA MET A 1 36.10 -19.68 22.54
C MET A 1 34.69 -19.22 22.24
N THR A 2 33.76 -20.09 22.60
CA THR A 2 32.30 -20.06 22.45
C THR A 2 31.65 -18.93 23.23
N PHE A 3 30.63 -18.28 22.66
CA PHE A 3 29.38 -17.96 23.37
C PHE A 3 28.24 -17.88 22.34
N VAL A 4 27.55 -19.02 22.17
CA VAL A 4 26.23 -19.16 21.54
C VAL A 4 25.33 -19.80 22.60
N GLY A 5 24.15 -19.23 22.86
CA GLY A 5 23.14 -19.69 23.84
C GLY A 5 22.81 -18.60 24.85
N GLU A 6 21.59 -18.32 25.30
CA GLU A 6 20.27 -18.96 25.20
C GLU A 6 19.23 -17.87 25.55
N ARG A 7 18.25 -17.57 24.67
CA ARG A 7 17.02 -16.81 25.02
C ARG A 7 15.73 -17.64 24.82
N LYS A 8 15.85 -18.97 24.86
CA LYS A 8 14.72 -19.93 24.84
C LYS A 8 14.19 -20.42 26.22
N PRO A 9 14.83 -20.22 27.40
CA PRO A 9 14.31 -20.83 28.63
C PRO A 9 13.06 -20.14 29.20
N PHE A 10 12.94 -18.82 29.05
CA PHE A 10 11.95 -18.03 29.83
C PHE A 10 10.50 -18.31 29.43
N VAL A 11 10.23 -18.41 28.12
CA VAL A 11 8.87 -18.61 27.58
C VAL A 11 8.35 -20.03 27.88
N LYS A 12 9.21 -21.05 27.77
CA LYS A 12 8.85 -22.45 28.11
C LYS A 12 8.58 -22.62 29.60
N GLN A 13 9.32 -21.91 30.46
CA GLN A 13 9.17 -21.99 31.90
C GLN A 13 7.92 -21.23 32.38
N PHE A 14 7.59 -20.10 31.73
CA PHE A 14 6.36 -19.33 31.97
C PHE A 14 5.10 -20.09 31.57
N LEU A 15 5.07 -20.67 30.36
CA LEU A 15 3.93 -21.47 29.88
C LEU A 15 3.66 -22.71 30.75
N ARG A 16 4.73 -23.37 31.24
CA ARG A 16 4.59 -24.50 32.17
C ARG A 16 4.02 -24.08 33.54
N ARG A 17 4.35 -22.89 34.04
CA ARG A 17 3.77 -22.34 35.28
C ARG A 17 2.30 -21.94 35.12
N CYS A 18 1.90 -21.36 33.98
CA CYS A 18 0.50 -20.99 33.73
C CYS A 18 -0.43 -22.20 33.61
N ILE A 19 0.06 -23.31 33.05
CA ILE A 19 -0.68 -24.58 32.96
C ILE A 19 -0.86 -25.23 34.35
N PHE A 20 0.16 -25.15 35.22
CA PHE A 20 0.10 -25.71 36.58
C PHE A 20 -0.81 -24.90 37.53
N LEU A 21 -1.11 -23.63 37.22
CA LEU A 21 -1.93 -22.72 38.02
C LEU A 21 -3.38 -22.55 37.50
N GLY A 22 -3.81 -23.32 36.49
CA GLY A 22 -5.18 -23.24 35.97
C GLY A 22 -5.50 -21.96 35.17
N LEU A 23 -4.49 -21.20 34.74
CA LEU A 23 -4.64 -19.93 34.00
C LEU A 23 -4.62 -20.13 32.48
N SER A 24 -5.42 -21.10 32.00
CA SER A 24 -5.45 -21.55 30.59
C SER A 24 -5.76 -20.44 29.59
N ARG A 25 -6.58 -19.45 29.99
CA ARG A 25 -6.93 -18.29 29.15
C ARG A 25 -5.75 -17.33 28.92
N ILE A 26 -4.88 -17.14 29.91
CA ILE A 26 -3.73 -16.21 29.80
C ILE A 26 -2.65 -16.82 28.90
N ALA A 27 -2.40 -18.14 29.02
CA ALA A 27 -1.44 -18.84 28.16
C ALA A 27 -1.88 -18.84 26.67
N TYR A 28 -3.19 -18.92 26.40
CA TYR A 28 -3.75 -18.89 25.04
C TYR A 28 -3.65 -17.49 24.41
N VAL A 29 -3.95 -16.43 25.18
CA VAL A 29 -3.82 -15.03 24.72
C VAL A 29 -2.36 -14.67 24.42
N VAL A 30 -1.41 -15.10 25.26
CA VAL A 30 0.02 -14.85 25.02
C VAL A 30 0.55 -15.63 23.80
N ALA A 31 0.04 -16.84 23.55
CA ALA A 31 0.41 -17.62 22.37
C ALA A 31 -0.15 -17.01 21.06
N LEU A 32 -1.39 -16.49 21.10
CA LEU A 32 -1.98 -15.71 20.00
C LEU A 32 -1.20 -14.41 19.74
N TYR A 33 -0.79 -13.70 20.80
CA TYR A 33 -0.01 -12.47 20.68
C TYR A 33 1.38 -12.69 20.04
N ILE A 34 2.06 -13.80 20.38
CA ILE A 34 3.36 -14.16 19.78
C ILE A 34 3.20 -14.64 18.32
N GLY A 35 2.06 -15.25 17.98
CA GLY A 35 1.70 -15.64 16.61
C GLY A 35 1.35 -14.45 15.71
N ALA A 36 0.55 -13.52 16.23
CA ALA A 36 0.15 -12.28 15.55
C ALA A 36 1.34 -11.32 15.37
N ALA A 37 2.21 -11.19 16.37
CA ALA A 37 3.44 -10.39 16.26
C ALA A 37 4.42 -10.95 15.20
N ARG A 38 4.38 -12.26 14.91
CA ARG A 38 5.16 -12.84 13.79
C ARG A 38 4.51 -12.60 12.43
N HIS A 39 3.18 -12.62 12.31
CA HIS A 39 2.48 -12.38 11.05
C HIS A 39 2.39 -10.89 10.67
N ALA A 40 2.13 -10.00 11.63
CA ALA A 40 2.14 -8.56 11.41
C ALA A 40 3.53 -8.06 11.00
N LEU A 41 4.60 -8.62 11.61
CA LEU A 41 5.98 -8.33 11.20
C LEU A 41 6.31 -8.93 9.82
N THR A 42 5.64 -9.99 9.39
CA THR A 42 5.86 -10.57 8.04
C THR A 42 5.12 -9.79 6.97
N CYS A 43 3.91 -9.27 7.23
CA CYS A 43 3.19 -8.40 6.27
C CYS A 43 3.82 -7.00 6.16
N ALA A 44 4.42 -6.47 7.22
CA ALA A 44 5.12 -5.18 7.18
C ALA A 44 6.57 -5.27 6.64
N LEU A 45 7.23 -6.44 6.69
CA LEU A 45 8.64 -6.60 6.28
C LEU A 45 8.88 -7.45 5.01
N THR A 46 7.86 -7.82 4.23
CA THR A 46 8.08 -8.55 2.95
C THR A 46 8.11 -7.67 1.69
N PHE A 47 8.31 -6.36 1.83
CA PHE A 47 8.76 -5.52 0.71
C PHE A 47 10.28 -5.34 0.79
N GLY A 48 11.00 -6.27 0.17
CA GLY A 48 12.45 -6.14 -0.05
C GLY A 48 13.21 -7.43 0.21
N HIS A 49 13.13 -8.40 -0.71
CA HIS A 49 14.24 -9.31 -0.95
C HIS A 49 14.33 -9.69 -2.43
N ASN A 50 15.45 -9.30 -3.03
CA ASN A 50 15.86 -9.57 -4.40
C ASN A 50 15.89 -11.08 -4.69
N ARG A 51 15.17 -11.52 -5.73
CA ARG A 51 15.49 -12.77 -6.41
C ARG A 51 15.41 -12.58 -7.92
N ARG A 52 16.47 -13.01 -8.59
CA ARG A 52 16.67 -12.93 -10.04
C ARG A 52 15.53 -13.66 -10.76
N MET A 53 14.88 -12.98 -11.70
CA MET A 53 14.00 -13.62 -12.68
C MET A 53 14.89 -14.45 -13.61
N ASN A 54 14.71 -15.77 -13.60
CA ASN A 54 15.28 -16.65 -14.60
C ASN A 54 14.24 -16.81 -15.70
N THR A 55 14.65 -16.50 -16.94
CA THR A 55 13.89 -16.71 -18.16
C THR A 55 13.75 -18.21 -18.41
N ASP A 56 12.52 -18.73 -18.44
CA ASP A 56 12.06 -19.84 -19.29
C ASP A 56 10.61 -20.17 -18.92
N LEU A 57 9.66 -19.83 -19.80
CA LEU A 57 8.25 -20.22 -19.69
C LEU A 57 7.91 -21.25 -20.78
N PRO A 58 7.21 -22.36 -20.45
CA PRO A 58 6.73 -23.31 -21.44
C PRO A 58 5.49 -22.75 -22.16
N GLN A 59 5.43 -22.96 -23.48
CA GLN A 59 4.31 -22.58 -24.33
C GLN A 59 3.14 -23.56 -24.20
N GLY A 60 1.92 -23.03 -24.03
CA GLY A 60 0.68 -23.81 -24.12
C GLY A 60 -0.62 -22.99 -24.00
N ALA A 61 -1.29 -22.83 -25.15
CA ALA A 61 -2.70 -22.52 -25.44
C ALA A 61 -3.30 -21.13 -25.07
N ASP A 62 -4.04 -20.58 -26.05
CA ASP A 62 -4.77 -19.29 -26.11
C ASP A 62 -5.43 -18.84 -24.79
N ALA A 63 -4.63 -18.27 -23.89
CA ALA A 63 -5.11 -17.33 -22.90
C ALA A 63 -5.27 -15.96 -23.57
N PRO A 64 -6.31 -15.17 -23.27
CA PRO A 64 -6.38 -13.79 -23.72
C PRO A 64 -5.07 -13.11 -23.34
N GLN A 65 -4.38 -12.57 -24.34
CA GLN A 65 -3.03 -12.04 -24.18
C GLN A 65 -3.08 -10.93 -23.13
N HIS A 66 -2.38 -11.13 -22.01
CA HIS A 66 -2.36 -10.16 -20.92
C HIS A 66 -1.95 -8.77 -21.46
N PRO A 67 -2.55 -7.64 -21.00
CA PRO A 67 -2.36 -6.31 -21.63
C PRO A 67 -0.89 -5.87 -21.80
N PHE A 68 0.01 -6.28 -20.91
CA PHE A 68 1.44 -5.96 -21.01
C PHE A 68 2.27 -6.97 -21.82
N ALA A 69 1.67 -8.00 -22.42
CA ALA A 69 2.41 -8.97 -23.23
C ALA A 69 3.08 -8.35 -24.46
N ALA A 70 2.52 -7.25 -24.98
CA ALA A 70 3.07 -6.48 -26.09
C ALA A 70 4.12 -5.43 -25.67
N LEU A 71 4.29 -5.17 -24.37
CA LEU A 71 5.23 -4.16 -23.87
C LEU A 71 6.67 -4.73 -23.79
N LEU A 72 7.28 -4.91 -24.95
CA LEU A 72 8.64 -5.40 -25.10
C LEU A 72 9.69 -4.30 -24.78
N PRO A 73 10.94 -4.67 -24.47
CA PRO A 73 12.02 -3.70 -24.24
C PRO A 73 12.15 -2.65 -25.35
N ASP A 74 12.07 -3.06 -26.61
CA ASP A 74 12.16 -2.17 -27.77
C ASP A 74 10.99 -1.18 -27.83
N THR A 75 9.78 -1.62 -27.46
CA THR A 75 8.60 -0.77 -27.35
C THR A 75 8.81 0.32 -26.29
N VAL A 76 9.38 -0.05 -25.14
CA VAL A 76 9.67 0.89 -24.05
C VAL A 76 10.71 1.92 -24.47
N ILE A 77 11.83 1.49 -25.05
CA ILE A 77 12.90 2.39 -25.50
C ILE A 77 12.34 3.34 -26.57
N THR A 78 11.67 2.81 -27.60
CA THR A 78 11.11 3.63 -28.68
C THR A 78 10.12 4.67 -28.17
N ALA A 79 9.28 4.31 -27.19
CA ALA A 79 8.33 5.24 -26.57
C ALA A 79 9.05 6.44 -25.91
N VAL A 80 10.16 6.19 -25.21
CA VAL A 80 10.96 7.25 -24.58
C VAL A 80 11.68 8.11 -25.63
N GLU A 81 12.30 7.47 -26.63
CA GLU A 81 13.05 8.16 -27.67
C GLU A 81 12.18 9.05 -28.56
N GLN A 82 10.91 8.68 -28.79
CA GLN A 82 9.95 9.52 -29.49
C GLN A 82 9.74 10.87 -28.80
N LEU A 83 9.95 10.96 -27.48
CA LEU A 83 9.86 12.20 -26.73
C LEU A 83 11.14 13.05 -26.78
N GLY A 84 12.14 12.65 -27.58
CA GLY A 84 13.38 13.40 -27.82
C GLY A 84 14.51 13.09 -26.83
N SER A 85 14.34 12.08 -25.97
CA SER A 85 15.39 11.59 -25.05
C SER A 85 15.95 10.26 -25.53
N PHE A 86 17.18 10.26 -26.06
CA PHE A 86 17.81 9.07 -26.63
C PHE A 86 18.33 8.12 -25.56
N SER A 87 18.05 6.83 -25.70
CA SER A 87 18.48 5.81 -24.74
C SER A 87 19.88 5.31 -25.06
N ASP A 88 20.68 5.02 -24.02
CA ASP A 88 21.96 4.31 -24.18
C ASP A 88 21.81 2.77 -24.26
N GLY A 89 20.57 2.29 -24.42
CA GLY A 89 20.21 0.87 -24.51
C GLY A 89 20.11 0.17 -23.15
N ARG A 90 20.46 0.80 -22.02
CA ARG A 90 20.26 0.19 -20.70
C ARG A 90 18.80 0.29 -20.29
N LEU A 91 18.18 -0.85 -20.03
CA LEU A 91 16.82 -0.93 -19.53
C LEU A 91 16.76 -1.83 -18.30
N LEU A 92 16.21 -1.32 -17.19
CA LEU A 92 16.01 -2.08 -15.96
C LEU A 92 14.53 -2.05 -15.57
N ALA A 93 13.86 -3.19 -15.61
CA ALA A 93 12.52 -3.32 -15.05
C ALA A 93 12.57 -3.16 -13.52
N LEU A 94 11.74 -2.27 -12.99
CA LEU A 94 11.57 -2.05 -11.56
C LEU A 94 10.40 -2.89 -11.03
N ASN A 95 10.43 -3.18 -9.72
CA ASN A 95 9.40 -3.99 -9.08
C ASN A 95 8.11 -3.17 -8.91
N SER A 96 7.24 -3.21 -9.91
CA SER A 96 5.89 -2.65 -9.88
C SER A 96 4.92 -3.64 -10.52
N TYR A 97 3.88 -4.03 -9.79
CA TYR A 97 2.94 -5.06 -10.23
C TYR A 97 1.72 -4.47 -10.95
N GLU A 98 1.26 -3.33 -10.48
CA GLU A 98 0.13 -2.63 -11.09
C GLU A 98 0.48 -2.16 -12.50
N ASN A 99 1.45 -1.25 -12.55
CA ASN A 99 1.97 -0.63 -13.75
C ASN A 99 3.29 -1.31 -14.13
N ARG A 100 3.76 -1.12 -15.37
CA ARG A 100 5.10 -1.55 -15.75
C ARG A 100 6.04 -0.36 -15.68
N VAL A 101 7.01 -0.45 -14.78
CA VAL A 101 7.93 0.65 -14.50
C VAL A 101 9.33 0.22 -14.90
N TYR A 102 10.01 1.06 -15.67
CA TYR A 102 11.36 0.81 -16.15
C TYR A 102 12.25 2.01 -15.83
N GLN A 103 13.48 1.74 -15.41
CA GLN A 103 14.56 2.72 -15.46
C GLN A 103 15.24 2.60 -16.83
N VAL A 104 15.20 3.68 -17.59
CA VAL A 104 15.78 3.78 -18.94
C VAL A 104 17.05 4.62 -18.85
N GLY A 105 18.19 4.06 -19.26
CA GLY A 105 19.45 4.77 -19.37
C GLY A 105 19.43 5.71 -20.56
N MET A 106 19.94 6.94 -20.37
CA MET A 106 19.95 8.00 -21.36
C MET A 106 21.38 8.20 -21.89
N GLU A 107 21.52 8.54 -23.17
CA GLU A 107 22.82 8.96 -23.73
C GLU A 107 23.32 10.24 -23.04
N ASP A 108 22.41 11.20 -22.84
CA ASP A 108 22.66 12.46 -22.15
C ASP A 108 21.89 12.53 -20.82
N GLY A 109 22.60 12.82 -19.74
CA GLY A 109 22.01 13.07 -18.43
C GLY A 109 21.71 11.81 -17.60
N PRO A 110 20.97 11.95 -16.49
CA PRO A 110 20.64 10.83 -15.61
C PRO A 110 19.57 9.91 -16.24
N PRO A 111 19.47 8.64 -15.79
CA PRO A 111 18.39 7.74 -16.20
C PRO A 111 17.00 8.32 -15.88
N LEU A 112 16.02 7.97 -16.70
CA LEU A 112 14.61 8.31 -16.49
C LEU A 112 13.82 7.11 -16.00
N ILE A 113 12.73 7.36 -15.28
CA ILE A 113 11.76 6.34 -14.90
C ILE A 113 10.57 6.44 -15.86
N ALA A 114 10.33 5.40 -16.66
CA ALA A 114 9.17 5.28 -17.51
C ALA A 114 8.11 4.40 -16.83
N LYS A 115 6.95 4.98 -16.52
CA LYS A 115 5.79 4.29 -15.94
C LYS A 115 4.74 4.11 -17.02
N PHE A 116 4.48 2.86 -17.41
CA PHE A 116 3.40 2.49 -18.32
C PHE A 116 2.18 2.07 -17.51
N TYR A 117 1.11 2.83 -17.65
CA TYR A 117 -0.14 2.64 -16.92
C TYR A 117 -0.84 1.36 -17.38
N ARG A 118 -1.38 0.58 -16.43
CA ARG A 118 -2.19 -0.59 -16.77
C ARG A 118 -3.40 -0.17 -17.60
N PRO A 119 -3.58 -0.75 -18.80
CA PRO A 119 -4.78 -0.50 -19.59
C PRO A 119 -6.05 -0.77 -18.78
N GLU A 120 -7.06 0.06 -18.97
CA GLU A 120 -8.39 -0.08 -18.35
C GLU A 120 -8.45 0.11 -16.82
N ARG A 121 -7.32 0.41 -16.16
CA ARG A 121 -7.32 0.78 -14.72
C ARG A 121 -7.77 2.22 -14.50
N TRP A 122 -7.13 3.16 -15.21
CA TRP A 122 -7.41 4.59 -15.11
C TRP A 122 -7.69 5.20 -16.48
N THR A 123 -8.62 6.15 -16.52
CA THR A 123 -8.84 7.02 -17.69
C THR A 123 -7.72 8.06 -17.78
N ASP A 124 -7.58 8.68 -18.96
CA ASP A 124 -6.67 9.81 -19.17
C ASP A 124 -6.93 10.92 -18.14
N ASP A 125 -8.20 11.28 -17.92
CA ASP A 125 -8.58 12.33 -16.97
C ASP A 125 -8.15 11.99 -15.53
N ALA A 126 -8.33 10.74 -15.09
CA ALA A 126 -7.89 10.30 -13.78
C ALA A 126 -6.35 10.37 -13.65
N ILE A 127 -5.60 9.91 -14.67
CA ILE A 127 -4.14 10.00 -14.68
C ILE A 127 -3.68 11.47 -14.62
N LEU A 128 -4.30 12.33 -15.41
CA LEU A 128 -3.98 13.76 -15.46
C LEU A 128 -4.34 14.47 -14.14
N GLU A 129 -5.36 14.03 -13.41
CA GLU A 129 -5.64 14.54 -12.05
C GLU A 129 -4.50 14.25 -11.06
N GLU A 130 -3.93 13.04 -11.08
CA GLU A 130 -2.74 12.68 -10.28
C GLU A 130 -1.54 13.54 -10.70
N HIS A 131 -1.31 13.70 -12.01
CA HIS A 131 -0.21 14.52 -12.51
C HIS A 131 -0.35 15.97 -12.06
N ALA A 132 -1.55 16.56 -12.20
CA ALA A 132 -1.80 17.92 -11.77
C ALA A 132 -1.60 18.09 -10.25
N PHE A 133 -2.03 17.11 -9.45
CA PHE A 133 -1.83 17.14 -8.01
C PHE A 133 -0.33 17.08 -7.65
N THR A 134 0.39 16.10 -8.17
CA THR A 134 1.83 15.92 -7.88
C THR A 134 2.68 17.07 -8.41
N LEU A 135 2.36 17.64 -9.58
CA LEU A 135 3.00 18.87 -10.07
C LEU A 135 2.76 20.05 -9.13
N THR A 136 1.54 20.22 -8.65
CA THR A 136 1.20 21.31 -7.70
C THR A 136 1.96 21.14 -6.39
N LEU A 137 2.06 19.92 -5.86
CA LEU A 137 2.84 19.61 -4.67
C LEU A 137 4.34 19.94 -4.89
N ALA A 138 4.90 19.53 -6.03
CA ALA A 138 6.29 19.81 -6.37
C ALA A 138 6.57 21.32 -6.52
N GLN A 139 5.64 22.08 -7.11
CA GLN A 139 5.72 23.55 -7.22
C GLN A 139 5.71 24.25 -5.85
N GLN A 140 5.08 23.64 -4.84
CA GLN A 140 5.09 24.10 -3.46
C GLN A 140 6.28 23.57 -2.65
N GLU A 141 7.31 23.04 -3.31
CA GLU A 141 8.51 22.48 -2.68
C GLU A 141 8.18 21.35 -1.68
N ILE A 142 7.11 20.60 -1.94
CA ILE A 142 6.80 19.35 -1.24
C ILE A 142 7.55 18.23 -1.99
N PRO A 143 8.27 17.36 -1.28
CA PRO A 143 9.20 16.44 -1.92
C PRO A 143 8.48 15.22 -2.51
N VAL A 144 7.69 15.43 -3.55
CA VAL A 144 7.09 14.35 -4.36
C VAL A 144 7.86 14.19 -5.67
N VAL A 145 7.76 13.01 -6.28
CA VAL A 145 8.29 12.76 -7.63
C VAL A 145 7.18 12.97 -8.65
N ALA A 146 7.04 14.21 -9.14
CA ALA A 146 6.09 14.58 -10.18
C ALA A 146 6.55 14.10 -11.58
N PRO A 147 5.61 13.88 -12.52
CA PRO A 147 5.95 13.55 -13.91
C PRO A 147 6.63 14.73 -14.60
N LEU A 148 7.49 14.42 -15.57
CA LEU A 148 8.14 15.40 -16.44
C LEU A 148 7.13 15.91 -17.47
N GLU A 149 7.09 17.22 -17.65
CA GLU A 149 6.35 17.84 -18.74
C GLU A 149 7.25 17.90 -19.99
N ILE A 150 6.85 17.19 -21.05
CA ILE A 150 7.58 17.09 -22.30
C ILE A 150 6.62 17.46 -23.43
N HIS A 151 7.01 18.42 -24.27
CA HIS A 151 6.15 18.97 -25.33
C HIS A 151 4.78 19.48 -24.83
N GLY A 152 4.73 20.03 -23.60
CA GLY A 152 3.51 20.57 -22.99
C GLY A 152 2.53 19.52 -22.44
N ALA A 153 2.96 18.26 -22.31
CA ALA A 153 2.15 17.18 -21.75
C ALA A 153 2.97 16.32 -20.78
N THR A 154 2.29 15.68 -19.83
CA THR A 154 2.89 14.72 -18.89
C THR A 154 2.42 13.28 -19.12
N LEU A 155 1.27 13.10 -19.76
CA LEU A 155 0.73 11.81 -20.19
C LEU A 155 0.95 11.65 -21.68
N HIS A 156 1.58 10.56 -22.06
CA HIS A 156 1.92 10.22 -23.44
C HIS A 156 1.34 8.88 -23.85
N HIS A 157 1.25 8.67 -25.16
CA HIS A 157 0.70 7.46 -25.75
C HIS A 157 1.70 6.86 -26.74
N PHE A 158 1.91 5.56 -26.64
CA PHE A 158 2.72 4.81 -27.59
C PHE A 158 2.22 3.37 -27.70
N ASP A 159 1.95 2.93 -28.93
CA ASP A 159 1.55 1.55 -29.25
C ASP A 159 0.40 1.01 -28.37
N GLY A 160 -0.63 1.85 -28.15
CA GLY A 160 -1.80 1.51 -27.32
C GLY A 160 -1.57 1.65 -25.80
N PHE A 161 -0.36 1.96 -25.35
CA PHE A 161 -0.06 2.20 -23.95
C PHE A 161 -0.05 3.67 -23.59
N ARG A 162 -0.55 3.96 -22.39
CA ARG A 162 -0.39 5.23 -21.70
C ARG A 162 0.90 5.20 -20.88
N PHE A 163 1.72 6.23 -20.94
CA PHE A 163 2.93 6.30 -20.13
C PHE A 163 3.30 7.73 -19.74
N ALA A 164 4.10 7.85 -18.69
CA ALA A 164 4.69 9.09 -18.24
C ALA A 164 6.15 8.87 -17.83
N LEU A 165 6.95 9.94 -17.95
CA LEU A 165 8.36 9.93 -17.55
C LEU A 165 8.53 10.69 -16.24
N PHE A 166 9.37 10.16 -15.35
CA PHE A 166 9.63 10.73 -14.03
C PHE A 166 11.14 10.85 -13.82
N PRO A 167 11.61 11.88 -13.07
CA PRO A 167 13.01 11.97 -12.71
C PRO A 167 13.38 10.81 -11.77
N ARG A 168 14.53 10.18 -12.02
CA ARG A 168 15.03 9.12 -11.14
C ARG A 168 15.45 9.71 -9.80
N ARG A 169 14.79 9.28 -8.72
CA ARG A 169 15.21 9.53 -7.33
C ARG A 169 15.73 8.25 -6.70
N GLY A 170 16.83 8.39 -5.95
CA GLY A 170 17.36 7.34 -5.10
C GLY A 170 16.91 7.57 -3.65
N GLY A 171 17.15 6.58 -2.80
CA GLY A 171 16.88 6.66 -1.37
C GLY A 171 16.66 5.28 -0.78
N ARG A 172 16.57 5.21 0.54
CA ARG A 172 16.17 4.01 1.27
C ARG A 172 14.81 4.25 1.92
N ALA A 173 14.10 3.20 2.29
CA ALA A 173 12.92 3.37 3.12
C ALA A 173 13.28 4.13 4.42
N PRO A 174 12.42 5.04 4.90
CA PRO A 174 12.64 5.72 6.18
C PRO A 174 12.64 4.73 7.35
N GLU A 175 13.37 5.08 8.41
CA GLU A 175 13.34 4.32 9.67
C GLU A 175 12.14 4.75 10.51
N LEU A 176 11.05 4.01 10.42
CA LEU A 176 9.79 4.35 11.11
C LEU A 176 9.84 4.11 12.64
N GLN A 177 10.95 3.60 13.18
CA GLN A 177 11.18 3.55 14.63
C GLN A 177 11.86 4.80 15.18
N ASP A 178 12.36 5.68 14.32
CA ASP A 178 12.99 6.93 14.71
C ASP A 178 11.95 8.05 14.86
N PRO A 179 11.74 8.60 16.07
CA PRO A 179 10.80 9.70 16.32
C PRO A 179 11.03 10.92 15.42
N ASP A 180 12.29 11.29 15.18
CA ASP A 180 12.61 12.47 14.37
C ASP A 180 12.20 12.25 12.90
N THR A 181 12.40 11.03 12.40
CA THR A 181 11.94 10.61 11.07
C THR A 181 10.41 10.65 10.97
N LEU A 182 9.69 10.15 11.98
CA LEU A 182 8.22 10.19 12.03
C LEU A 182 7.68 11.62 12.08
N ASN A 183 8.30 12.50 12.87
CA ASN A 183 7.94 13.90 12.96
C ASN A 183 8.08 14.60 11.59
N TRP A 184 9.19 14.36 10.89
CA TRP A 184 9.40 14.89 9.54
C TRP A 184 8.39 14.34 8.53
N LEU A 185 8.08 13.04 8.56
CA LEU A 185 7.03 12.45 7.73
C LEU A 185 5.68 13.12 8.00
N GLY A 186 5.36 13.34 9.28
CA GLY A 186 4.19 14.10 9.71
C GLY A 186 4.11 15.47 9.05
N ARG A 187 5.19 16.26 9.11
CA ARG A 187 5.25 17.60 8.47
C ARG A 187 4.94 17.56 6.99
N PHE A 188 5.53 16.61 6.25
CA PHE A 188 5.29 16.51 4.82
C PHE A 188 3.87 16.04 4.50
N LEU A 189 3.32 15.10 5.27
CA LEU A 189 1.92 14.70 5.13
C LEU A 189 0.97 15.86 5.45
N GLY A 190 1.27 16.67 6.47
CA GLY A 190 0.53 17.89 6.77
C GLY A 190 0.49 18.84 5.58
N ARG A 191 1.63 19.05 4.90
CA ARG A 191 1.72 19.87 3.68
C ARG A 191 0.95 19.26 2.50
N ILE A 192 1.09 17.95 2.27
CA ILE A 192 0.36 17.23 1.21
C ILE A 192 -1.15 17.37 1.45
N HIS A 193 -1.63 17.13 2.66
CA HIS A 193 -3.04 17.18 3.00
C HIS A 193 -3.59 18.61 2.99
N ALA A 194 -2.81 19.60 3.42
CA ALA A 194 -3.19 21.01 3.31
C ALA A 194 -3.45 21.39 1.84
N GLN A 195 -2.56 20.99 0.92
CA GLN A 195 -2.79 21.18 -0.51
C GLN A 195 -3.92 20.29 -1.05
N GLY A 196 -4.02 19.05 -0.55
CA GLY A 196 -5.07 18.10 -0.91
C GLY A 196 -6.48 18.57 -0.54
N ALA A 197 -6.59 19.41 0.49
CA ALA A 197 -7.85 20.01 0.97
C ALA A 197 -8.40 21.13 0.09
N THR A 198 -7.61 21.66 -0.84
CA THR A 198 -7.97 22.88 -1.62
C THR A 198 -9.02 22.62 -2.71
N GLN A 199 -9.06 21.40 -3.26
CA GLN A 199 -10.03 20.99 -4.26
C GLN A 199 -10.20 19.46 -4.22
N PRO A 200 -11.39 18.92 -4.50
CA PRO A 200 -11.60 17.49 -4.63
C PRO A 200 -11.09 16.97 -5.99
N TYR A 201 -10.83 15.67 -6.06
CA TYR A 201 -10.79 14.96 -7.35
C TYR A 201 -12.20 14.82 -7.93
N GLN A 202 -12.28 14.77 -9.26
CA GLN A 202 -13.50 14.55 -10.04
C GLN A 202 -13.51 13.17 -10.69
N HIS A 203 -12.35 12.62 -11.06
CA HIS A 203 -12.20 11.38 -11.80
C HIS A 203 -11.51 10.26 -10.99
N ARG A 204 -10.76 10.61 -9.94
CA ARG A 204 -10.23 9.62 -9.00
C ARG A 204 -11.29 9.08 -8.04
N LEU A 205 -11.04 7.87 -7.55
CA LEU A 205 -11.91 7.20 -6.59
C LEU A 205 -11.98 7.96 -5.27
N THR A 206 -13.07 7.75 -4.56
CA THR A 206 -13.20 8.03 -3.13
C THR A 206 -13.06 6.72 -2.37
N LEU A 207 -12.22 6.70 -1.34
CA LEU A 207 -12.10 5.57 -0.43
C LEU A 207 -13.29 5.57 0.52
N ASP A 208 -14.17 4.58 0.36
CA ASP A 208 -15.32 4.34 1.23
C ASP A 208 -15.60 2.83 1.36
N ILE A 209 -16.64 2.52 2.15
CA ILE A 209 -17.05 1.15 2.40
C ILE A 209 -17.52 0.42 1.13
N ASP A 210 -18.02 1.14 0.13
CA ASP A 210 -18.56 0.53 -1.08
C ASP A 210 -17.43 0.20 -2.07
N THR A 211 -16.52 1.14 -2.29
CA THR A 211 -15.37 1.04 -3.21
C THR A 211 -14.28 0.09 -2.70
N TYR A 212 -13.96 0.10 -1.40
CA TYR A 212 -12.89 -0.73 -0.81
C TYR A 212 -13.43 -1.94 -0.02
N GLY A 213 -14.72 -1.98 0.31
CA GLY A 213 -15.36 -3.08 1.04
C GLY A 213 -16.28 -3.91 0.16
N ARG A 214 -17.48 -3.40 -0.13
CA ARG A 214 -18.55 -4.17 -0.79
C ARG A 214 -18.18 -4.62 -2.20
N ALA A 215 -17.75 -3.71 -3.07
CA ALA A 215 -17.43 -4.05 -4.46
C ALA A 215 -16.26 -5.05 -4.58
N PRO A 216 -15.18 -4.96 -3.79
CA PRO A 216 -14.16 -6.00 -3.69
C PRO A 216 -14.71 -7.37 -3.25
N VAL A 217 -15.53 -7.40 -2.20
CA VAL A 217 -16.14 -8.63 -1.68
C VAL A 217 -17.05 -9.28 -2.74
N ASP A 218 -17.91 -8.48 -3.38
CA ASP A 218 -18.81 -8.95 -4.42
C ASP A 218 -18.03 -9.51 -5.60
N TYR A 219 -16.93 -8.88 -5.99
CA TYR A 219 -16.05 -9.42 -7.04
C TYR A 219 -15.50 -10.79 -6.66
N LEU A 220 -14.98 -10.96 -5.45
CA LEU A 220 -14.43 -12.23 -4.97
C LEU A 220 -15.50 -13.34 -4.92
N TRP A 221 -16.72 -12.98 -4.52
CA TRP A 221 -17.84 -13.91 -4.44
C TRP A 221 -18.34 -14.33 -5.82
N THR A 222 -18.59 -13.37 -6.70
CA THR A 222 -19.16 -13.60 -8.03
C THR A 222 -18.20 -14.27 -9.00
N ASN A 223 -16.89 -14.16 -8.78
CA ASN A 223 -15.85 -14.79 -9.60
C ASN A 223 -15.28 -16.07 -8.97
N ASP A 224 -16.01 -16.68 -8.01
CA ASP A 224 -15.71 -17.98 -7.43
C ASP A 224 -14.30 -18.13 -6.80
N PHE A 225 -13.72 -17.04 -6.29
CA PHE A 225 -12.42 -17.08 -5.61
C PHE A 225 -12.50 -17.74 -4.23
N ILE A 226 -13.67 -17.69 -3.58
CA ILE A 226 -13.87 -18.23 -2.23
C ILE A 226 -14.13 -19.75 -2.29
N PRO A 227 -13.29 -20.58 -1.65
CA PRO A 227 -13.46 -22.04 -1.64
C PRO A 227 -14.83 -22.45 -1.11
N PRO A 228 -15.53 -23.42 -1.75
CA PRO A 228 -16.90 -23.78 -1.39
C PRO A 228 -17.11 -24.11 0.10
N ASP A 229 -16.14 -24.78 0.72
CA ASP A 229 -16.17 -25.17 2.14
C ASP A 229 -15.95 -23.99 3.10
N LEU A 230 -15.42 -22.87 2.62
CA LEU A 230 -15.17 -21.67 3.40
C LEU A 230 -16.22 -20.56 3.17
N ARG A 231 -17.14 -20.73 2.21
CA ARG A 231 -18.09 -19.68 1.81
C ARG A 231 -18.93 -19.15 2.97
N ASP A 232 -19.48 -20.03 3.80
CA ASP A 232 -20.32 -19.62 4.93
C ASP A 232 -19.50 -18.84 5.98
N ALA A 233 -18.29 -19.33 6.28
CA ALA A 233 -17.39 -18.68 7.22
C ALA A 233 -16.91 -17.31 6.69
N TRP A 234 -16.56 -17.24 5.40
CA TRP A 234 -16.18 -16.02 4.70
C TRP A 234 -17.29 -14.98 4.75
N ARG A 235 -18.51 -15.35 4.31
CA ARG A 235 -19.65 -14.44 4.28
C ARG A 235 -19.97 -13.90 5.66
N THR A 236 -20.03 -14.80 6.66
CA THR A 236 -20.30 -14.42 8.05
C THR A 236 -19.29 -13.41 8.56
N ILE A 237 -17.99 -13.64 8.34
CA ILE A 237 -16.98 -12.70 8.88
C ILE A 237 -16.93 -11.39 8.11
N VAL A 238 -17.16 -11.41 6.80
CA VAL A 238 -17.18 -10.20 5.97
C VAL A 238 -18.38 -9.32 6.33
N ASP A 239 -19.56 -9.89 6.52
CA ASP A 239 -20.74 -9.14 6.95
C ASP A 239 -20.48 -8.44 8.30
N LEU A 240 -19.89 -9.17 9.26
CA LEU A 240 -19.47 -8.59 10.55
C LEU A 240 -18.41 -7.49 10.40
N ALA A 241 -17.43 -7.68 9.51
CA ALA A 241 -16.38 -6.70 9.25
C ALA A 241 -16.95 -5.41 8.64
N LEU A 242 -17.83 -5.53 7.63
CA LEU A 242 -18.48 -4.38 7.00
C LEU A 242 -19.38 -3.63 7.99
N ASP A 243 -20.12 -4.35 8.84
CA ASP A 243 -20.91 -3.71 9.89
C ASP A 243 -20.02 -2.99 10.92
N SER A 244 -18.88 -3.57 11.31
CA SER A 244 -17.92 -2.92 12.20
C SER A 244 -17.28 -1.69 11.57
N ILE A 245 -16.95 -1.73 10.28
CA ILE A 245 -16.48 -0.58 9.51
C ILE A 245 -17.54 0.52 9.52
N ALA A 246 -18.80 0.19 9.22
CA ALA A 246 -19.89 1.16 9.23
C ALA A 246 -20.03 1.86 10.60
N ARG A 247 -20.01 1.09 11.71
CA ARG A 247 -20.03 1.65 13.07
C ARG A 247 -18.81 2.53 13.36
N ALA A 248 -17.64 2.21 12.83
CA ALA A 248 -16.45 3.03 12.98
C ALA A 248 -16.61 4.40 12.29
N TYR A 249 -17.16 4.42 11.08
CA TYR A 249 -17.53 5.66 10.37
C TYR A 249 -18.63 6.44 11.10
N GLU A 250 -19.63 5.77 11.66
CA GLU A 250 -20.66 6.44 12.50
C GLU A 250 -20.06 7.15 13.72
N ARG A 251 -19.09 6.52 14.41
CA ARG A 251 -18.38 7.13 15.55
C ARG A 251 -17.52 8.32 15.10
N ALA A 252 -16.78 8.15 14.00
CA ALA A 252 -15.98 9.21 13.40
C ALA A 252 -16.85 10.41 12.99
N GLY A 253 -18.09 10.17 12.56
CA GLY A 253 -19.04 11.18 12.13
C GLY A 253 -18.69 11.78 10.78
N ASP A 254 -18.98 13.06 10.61
CA ASP A 254 -18.64 13.78 9.38
C ASP A 254 -17.13 14.06 9.34
N VAL A 255 -16.42 13.27 8.53
CA VAL A 255 -14.98 13.36 8.33
C VAL A 255 -14.73 13.97 6.96
N LYS A 256 -13.90 15.02 6.94
CA LYS A 256 -13.53 15.70 5.70
C LYS A 256 -12.67 14.78 4.85
N LEU A 257 -13.08 14.62 3.59
CA LEU A 257 -12.27 13.92 2.59
C LEU A 257 -11.32 14.88 1.91
N LEU A 258 -10.08 14.44 1.73
CA LEU A 258 -8.98 15.18 1.13
C LEU A 258 -8.39 14.36 -0.01
N ARG A 259 -7.70 15.01 -0.95
CA ARG A 259 -6.79 14.29 -1.84
C ARG A 259 -5.59 13.83 -1.03
N VAL A 260 -5.44 12.52 -0.89
CA VAL A 260 -4.37 11.87 -0.11
C VAL A 260 -3.39 11.16 -1.05
N HIS A 261 -2.25 10.74 -0.54
CA HIS A 261 -1.38 9.80 -1.26
C HIS A 261 -2.10 8.46 -1.47
N GLY A 262 -2.87 7.99 -0.48
CA GLY A 262 -3.70 6.78 -0.55
C GLY A 262 -2.96 5.49 -0.25
N ASP A 263 -1.63 5.48 -0.40
CA ASP A 263 -0.74 4.34 -0.13
C ASP A 263 0.59 4.76 0.54
N CYS A 264 0.53 5.68 1.50
CA CYS A 264 1.70 6.24 2.19
C CYS A 264 2.31 5.28 3.24
N HIS A 265 2.94 4.19 2.79
CA HIS A 265 3.79 3.35 3.63
C HIS A 265 5.29 3.56 3.32
N GLY A 266 6.18 3.10 4.20
CA GLY A 266 7.64 3.32 4.06
C GLY A 266 8.27 2.79 2.76
N GLY A 267 7.57 1.93 2.01
CA GLY A 267 8.02 1.48 0.68
C GLY A 267 7.86 2.54 -0.41
N ASN A 268 6.93 3.49 -0.23
CA ASN A 268 6.63 4.59 -1.15
C ASN A 268 7.27 5.92 -0.71
N VAL A 269 8.24 5.85 0.20
CA VAL A 269 9.07 7.00 0.60
C VAL A 269 10.54 6.66 0.42
N LEU A 270 11.23 7.44 -0.41
CA LEU A 270 12.67 7.33 -0.62
C LEU A 270 13.39 8.38 0.21
N TRP A 271 14.08 7.96 1.26
CA TRP A 271 14.83 8.82 2.17
C TRP A 271 16.29 8.97 1.76
N THR A 272 16.78 10.21 1.72
CA THR A 272 18.18 10.58 1.47
C THR A 272 18.67 11.58 2.51
N ASP A 273 19.97 11.85 2.54
CA ASP A 273 20.54 12.91 3.38
C ASP A 273 19.99 14.32 3.05
N ALA A 274 19.46 14.50 1.83
CA ALA A 274 18.81 15.73 1.38
C ALA A 274 17.31 15.81 1.73
N GLY A 275 16.73 14.73 2.29
CA GLY A 275 15.31 14.63 2.65
C GLY A 275 14.58 13.46 1.97
N PRO A 276 13.27 13.28 2.29
CA PRO A 276 12.42 12.29 1.65
C PRO A 276 12.11 12.62 0.20
N HIS A 277 11.61 11.63 -0.52
CA HIS A 277 10.86 11.76 -1.75
C HIS A 277 9.67 10.79 -1.69
N PHE A 278 8.44 11.32 -1.70
CA PHE A 278 7.24 10.51 -1.84
C PHE A 278 7.08 10.11 -3.30
N VAL A 279 6.85 8.82 -3.53
CA VAL A 279 6.74 8.22 -4.87
C VAL A 279 5.44 7.44 -4.99
N ASP A 280 5.05 7.16 -6.23
CA ASP A 280 3.91 6.31 -6.57
C ASP A 280 2.54 6.79 -6.05
N PHE A 281 2.09 7.93 -6.58
CA PHE A 281 0.74 8.45 -6.35
C PHE A 281 -0.34 7.74 -7.19
N ASP A 282 -0.10 6.52 -7.70
CA ASP A 282 -1.07 5.81 -8.56
C ASP A 282 -2.39 5.49 -7.84
N ASP A 283 -2.33 5.31 -6.52
CA ASP A 283 -3.46 5.04 -5.63
C ASP A 283 -3.98 6.31 -4.92
N THR A 284 -3.57 7.50 -5.39
CA THR A 284 -4.13 8.77 -4.90
C THR A 284 -5.64 8.80 -5.10
N CYS A 285 -6.35 9.21 -4.06
CA CYS A 285 -7.80 9.17 -4.00
C CYS A 285 -8.32 10.25 -3.03
N MET A 286 -9.65 10.38 -2.97
CA MET A 286 -10.31 11.12 -1.90
C MET A 286 -10.44 10.22 -0.66
N ALA A 287 -9.86 10.60 0.48
CA ALA A 287 -9.97 9.82 1.71
C ALA A 287 -9.84 10.72 2.96
N PRO A 288 -10.17 10.21 4.16
CA PRO A 288 -9.77 10.82 5.43
C PRO A 288 -8.25 10.98 5.53
N ALA A 289 -7.77 12.00 6.26
CA ALA A 289 -6.34 12.17 6.52
C ALA A 289 -5.72 10.94 7.19
N MET A 290 -6.50 10.27 8.05
CA MET A 290 -6.07 9.05 8.74
C MET A 290 -5.58 7.95 7.78
N GLN A 291 -6.05 7.92 6.52
CA GLN A 291 -5.63 6.92 5.53
C GLN A 291 -4.12 6.90 5.36
N ASP A 292 -3.47 8.05 5.18
CA ASP A 292 -2.01 8.10 5.02
C ASP A 292 -1.27 7.95 6.36
N LEU A 293 -1.90 8.34 7.46
CA LEU A 293 -1.26 8.37 8.78
C LEU A 293 -1.14 6.98 9.41
N TRP A 294 -2.19 6.14 9.33
CA TRP A 294 -2.18 4.85 10.03
C TRP A 294 -1.12 3.89 9.50
N MET A 295 -0.73 4.04 8.23
CA MET A 295 0.26 3.19 7.55
C MET A 295 1.69 3.40 8.06
N LEU A 296 1.95 4.48 8.78
CA LEU A 296 3.24 4.75 9.44
C LEU A 296 3.35 4.06 10.81
N LEU A 297 2.23 3.57 11.36
CA LEU A 297 2.16 3.03 12.72
C LEU A 297 2.36 1.52 12.73
N SER A 298 3.12 1.02 13.70
CA SER A 298 3.39 -0.41 13.86
C SER A 298 3.71 -0.79 15.31
N GLY A 299 3.62 -2.08 15.61
CA GLY A 299 3.98 -2.60 16.93
C GLY A 299 2.80 -2.67 17.90
N THR A 300 3.12 -2.64 19.20
CA THR A 300 2.14 -2.65 20.28
C THR A 300 1.33 -1.36 20.29
N ARG A 301 0.16 -1.39 20.94
CA ARG A 301 -0.69 -0.21 21.09
C ARG A 301 0.05 1.00 21.70
N ALA A 302 0.92 0.77 22.69
CA ALA A 302 1.70 1.83 23.32
C ALA A 302 2.75 2.43 22.35
N GLU A 303 3.40 1.59 21.54
CA GLU A 303 4.33 2.04 20.49
C GLU A 303 3.57 2.84 19.43
N MET A 304 2.45 2.33 18.91
CA MET A 304 1.62 3.04 17.93
C MET A 304 1.11 4.39 18.45
N THR A 305 0.73 4.47 19.74
CA THR A 305 0.34 5.75 20.36
C THR A 305 1.50 6.74 20.38
N GLY A 306 2.71 6.31 20.73
CA GLY A 306 3.90 7.17 20.70
C GLY A 306 4.27 7.61 19.29
N GLN A 307 4.23 6.69 18.32
CA GLN A 307 4.47 7.00 16.91
C GLN A 307 3.43 7.99 16.36
N LEU A 308 2.16 7.80 16.70
CA LEU A 308 1.08 8.70 16.30
C LEU A 308 1.30 10.11 16.86
N ASP A 309 1.74 10.23 18.11
CA ASP A 309 2.03 11.54 18.72
C ASP A 309 3.14 12.26 17.95
N GLU A 310 4.23 11.57 17.60
CA GLU A 310 5.33 12.15 16.82
C GLU A 310 4.91 12.56 15.41
N VAL A 311 4.17 11.70 14.70
CA VAL A 311 3.63 12.01 13.37
C VAL A 311 2.69 13.21 13.45
N LEU A 312 1.74 13.23 14.39
CA LEU A 312 0.77 14.32 14.50
C LEU A 312 1.39 15.62 14.98
N SER A 313 2.42 15.55 15.83
CA SER A 313 3.22 16.71 16.25
C SER A 313 3.80 17.44 15.04
N GLY A 314 4.37 16.71 14.08
CA GLY A 314 4.85 17.29 12.83
C GLY A 314 3.73 17.70 11.87
N TYR A 315 2.67 16.90 11.79
CA TYR A 315 1.53 17.13 10.90
C TYR A 315 0.83 18.46 11.17
N GLU A 316 0.60 18.78 12.45
CA GLU A 316 -0.08 19.99 12.89
C GLU A 316 0.70 21.28 12.63
N ASP A 317 1.97 21.22 12.25
CA ASP A 317 2.71 22.40 11.78
C ASP A 317 2.08 22.97 10.49
N PHE A 318 1.31 22.17 9.73
CA PHE A 318 0.77 22.55 8.42
C PHE A 318 -0.71 22.22 8.21
N ALA A 319 -1.31 21.30 8.97
CA ALA A 319 -2.72 20.95 8.86
C ALA A 319 -3.33 20.49 10.19
N ASP A 320 -4.55 20.92 10.48
CA ASP A 320 -5.29 20.45 11.67
C ASP A 320 -5.70 18.99 11.50
N PHE A 321 -5.45 18.17 12.53
CA PHE A 321 -5.94 16.79 12.56
C PHE A 321 -7.24 16.70 13.36
N ASN A 322 -8.24 15.99 12.83
CA ASN A 322 -9.49 15.70 13.52
C ASN A 322 -9.36 14.41 14.35
N PRO A 323 -9.34 14.46 15.70
CA PRO A 323 -9.15 13.26 16.53
C PRO A 323 -10.24 12.20 16.34
N ARG A 324 -11.40 12.57 15.80
CA ARG A 324 -12.49 11.61 15.50
C ARG A 324 -12.07 10.61 14.43
N GLU A 325 -11.13 10.96 13.56
CA GLU A 325 -10.61 10.04 12.55
C GLU A 325 -9.82 8.88 13.15
N LEU A 326 -9.40 8.94 14.42
CA LEU A 326 -8.74 7.82 15.09
C LEU A 326 -9.64 6.58 15.16
N HIS A 327 -10.97 6.77 15.16
CA HIS A 327 -11.93 5.67 15.04
C HIS A 327 -11.83 4.90 13.72
N LEU A 328 -11.25 5.50 12.68
CA LEU A 328 -11.15 4.91 11.34
C LEU A 328 -9.90 4.05 11.15
N THR A 329 -8.94 4.05 12.08
CA THR A 329 -7.66 3.32 11.95
C THR A 329 -7.84 1.86 11.53
N GLU A 330 -8.58 1.08 12.31
CA GLU A 330 -8.82 -0.34 12.02
C GLU A 330 -9.83 -0.54 10.89
N ALA A 331 -10.75 0.42 10.68
CA ALA A 331 -11.72 0.36 9.59
C ALA A 331 -11.03 0.49 8.22
N LEU A 332 -10.14 1.48 8.06
CA LEU A 332 -9.34 1.70 6.86
C LEU A 332 -8.37 0.53 6.61
N ARG A 333 -7.76 -0.01 7.68
CA ARG A 333 -6.96 -1.23 7.58
C ARG A 333 -7.78 -2.41 7.07
N THR A 334 -8.96 -2.65 7.64
CA THR A 334 -9.87 -3.73 7.23
C THR A 334 -10.31 -3.56 5.77
N LEU A 335 -10.66 -2.34 5.36
CA LEU A 335 -10.96 -2.01 3.96
C LEU A 335 -9.79 -2.32 3.04
N ARG A 336 -8.56 -1.97 3.43
CA ARG A 336 -7.35 -2.32 2.66
C ARG A 336 -7.20 -3.84 2.50
N LEU A 337 -7.48 -4.64 3.54
CA LEU A 337 -7.39 -6.11 3.46
C LEU A 337 -8.40 -6.72 2.47
N LEU A 338 -9.65 -6.25 2.52
CA LEU A 338 -10.71 -6.68 1.59
C LEU A 338 -10.36 -6.27 0.15
N HIS A 339 -10.02 -4.99 -0.04
CA HIS A 339 -9.63 -4.45 -1.33
C HIS A 339 -8.40 -5.18 -1.93
N TYR A 340 -7.37 -5.43 -1.12
CA TYR A 340 -6.15 -6.12 -1.57
C TYR A 340 -6.41 -7.54 -2.07
N SER A 341 -7.30 -8.27 -1.40
CA SER A 341 -7.70 -9.62 -1.81
C SER A 341 -8.35 -9.60 -3.21
N ALA A 342 -9.24 -8.63 -3.45
CA ALA A 342 -9.86 -8.45 -4.77
C ALA A 342 -8.88 -7.87 -5.81
N TRP A 343 -7.94 -7.04 -5.40
CA TRP A 343 -6.91 -6.48 -6.27
C TRP A 343 -6.04 -7.57 -6.90
N LEU A 344 -5.62 -8.56 -6.10
CA LEU A 344 -4.93 -9.77 -6.57
C LEU A 344 -5.82 -10.58 -7.51
N ALA A 345 -7.07 -10.82 -7.11
CA ALA A 345 -8.04 -11.60 -7.87
C ALA A 345 -8.33 -11.02 -9.26
N ARG A 346 -8.50 -9.69 -9.37
CA ARG A 346 -8.73 -8.96 -10.63
C ARG A 346 -7.57 -9.07 -11.61
N ARG A 347 -6.38 -9.39 -11.12
CA ARG A 347 -5.14 -9.46 -11.90
C ARG A 347 -4.60 -10.88 -12.01
N TRP A 348 -5.35 -11.89 -11.57
CA TRP A 348 -4.84 -13.25 -11.46
C TRP A 348 -4.49 -13.90 -12.81
N ASN A 349 -5.06 -13.39 -13.91
CA ASN A 349 -4.72 -13.81 -15.27
C ASN A 349 -3.41 -13.19 -15.81
N ASP A 350 -2.84 -12.18 -15.13
CA ASP A 350 -1.49 -11.67 -15.43
C ASP A 350 -0.45 -12.67 -14.92
N PRO A 351 0.39 -13.29 -15.78
CA PRO A 351 1.37 -14.29 -15.35
C PRO A 351 2.34 -13.81 -14.26
N ALA A 352 2.58 -12.48 -14.16
CA ALA A 352 3.41 -11.92 -13.11
C ALA A 352 2.79 -12.10 -11.71
N PHE A 353 1.46 -12.16 -11.60
CA PHE A 353 0.76 -12.23 -10.31
C PHE A 353 0.86 -13.61 -9.66
N PRO A 354 0.52 -14.73 -10.32
CA PRO A 354 0.74 -16.05 -9.74
C PRO A 354 2.21 -16.34 -9.40
N ALA A 355 3.15 -15.80 -10.19
CA ALA A 355 4.58 -15.94 -9.94
C ALA A 355 5.04 -15.17 -8.69
N ALA A 356 4.54 -13.94 -8.49
CA ALA A 356 4.89 -13.09 -7.36
C ALA A 356 4.13 -13.42 -6.08
N PHE A 357 2.90 -13.92 -6.21
CA PHE A 357 1.98 -14.21 -5.11
C PHE A 357 1.53 -15.68 -5.11
N PRO A 358 2.45 -16.66 -5.12
CA PRO A 358 2.10 -18.09 -5.26
C PRO A 358 1.29 -18.64 -4.08
N TRP A 359 1.22 -17.89 -2.98
CA TRP A 359 0.41 -18.20 -1.80
C TRP A 359 -1.06 -17.77 -1.94
N PHE A 360 -1.38 -16.84 -2.86
CA PHE A 360 -2.74 -16.37 -3.07
C PHE A 360 -3.60 -17.44 -3.76
N ASN A 361 -4.93 -17.34 -3.57
CA ASN A 361 -5.92 -18.29 -4.07
C ASN A 361 -5.70 -19.75 -3.63
N THR A 362 -4.97 -19.95 -2.53
CA THR A 362 -4.86 -21.24 -1.84
C THR A 362 -5.92 -21.32 -0.74
N GLN A 363 -6.34 -22.53 -0.36
CA GLN A 363 -7.28 -22.70 0.76
C GLN A 363 -6.74 -22.09 2.07
N ARG A 364 -5.43 -22.22 2.30
CA ARG A 364 -4.76 -21.63 3.46
C ARG A 364 -4.85 -20.11 3.48
N TYR A 365 -4.64 -19.44 2.34
CA TYR A 365 -4.77 -17.98 2.27
C TYR A 365 -6.15 -17.52 2.73
N TRP A 366 -7.22 -18.18 2.27
CA TRP A 366 -8.58 -17.82 2.65
C TRP A 366 -8.88 -18.10 4.12
N GLN A 367 -8.36 -19.20 4.68
CA GLN A 367 -8.45 -19.48 6.12
C GLN A 367 -7.75 -18.41 6.96
N ASP A 368 -6.52 -18.05 6.57
CA ASP A 368 -5.72 -17.03 7.25
C ASP A 368 -6.41 -15.65 7.14
N ARG A 369 -6.98 -15.29 5.97
CA ARG A 369 -7.74 -14.05 5.78
C ARG A 369 -9.01 -14.00 6.64
N ILE A 370 -9.74 -15.11 6.78
CA ILE A 370 -10.91 -15.19 7.67
C ILE A 370 -10.51 -14.96 9.13
N LEU A 371 -9.39 -15.53 9.56
CA LEU A 371 -8.88 -15.33 10.91
C LEU A 371 -8.46 -13.86 11.13
N GLU A 372 -7.75 -13.27 10.18
CA GLU A 372 -7.33 -11.87 10.24
C GLU A 372 -8.52 -10.91 10.29
N LEU A 373 -9.57 -11.15 9.50
CA LEU A 373 -10.81 -10.35 9.58
C LEU A 373 -11.50 -10.48 10.94
N ARG A 374 -11.43 -11.65 11.58
CA ARG A 374 -11.94 -11.84 12.95
C ARG A 374 -11.18 -11.03 13.98
N GLU A 375 -9.86 -10.98 13.84
CA GLU A 375 -9.01 -10.14 14.70
C GLU A 375 -9.31 -8.64 14.47
N GLN A 376 -9.48 -8.22 13.22
CA GLN A 376 -9.83 -6.85 12.87
C GLN A 376 -11.23 -6.44 13.38
N VAL A 377 -12.22 -7.32 13.32
CA VAL A 377 -13.54 -7.08 13.93
C VAL A 377 -13.41 -6.80 15.43
N ALA A 378 -12.61 -7.58 16.15
CA ALA A 378 -12.37 -7.36 17.57
C ALA A 378 -11.64 -6.04 17.84
N LEU A 379 -10.61 -5.72 17.04
CA LEU A 379 -9.85 -4.47 17.17
C LEU A 379 -10.70 -3.22 16.89
N MET A 380 -11.66 -3.30 15.95
CA MET A 380 -12.60 -2.20 15.67
C MET A 380 -13.60 -1.93 16.81
N ASP A 381 -13.80 -2.90 17.71
CA ASP A 381 -14.64 -2.73 18.91
C ASP A 381 -13.83 -2.22 20.12
N GLU A 382 -12.49 -2.23 20.05
CA GLU A 382 -11.64 -1.60 21.07
C GLU A 382 -11.68 -0.06 20.97
N PRO A 383 -11.37 0.67 22.06
CA PRO A 383 -11.19 2.11 22.00
C PRO A 383 -10.12 2.50 20.95
N PRO A 384 -10.29 3.60 20.20
CA PRO A 384 -9.28 4.05 19.24
C PRO A 384 -7.97 4.42 19.95
N LEU A 385 -6.88 4.58 19.19
CA LEU A 385 -5.66 5.17 19.70
C LEU A 385 -5.97 6.53 20.37
N THR A 386 -5.20 6.88 21.39
CA THR A 386 -5.39 8.10 22.16
C THR A 386 -4.34 9.13 21.76
N TRP A 387 -4.78 10.35 21.48
CA TRP A 387 -3.90 11.48 21.22
C TRP A 387 -4.53 12.73 21.80
N ARG A 388 -3.78 13.41 22.69
CA ARG A 388 -4.11 14.58 23.50
C ARG A 388 -5.40 14.52 24.33
#